data_AF-A0A847WME6-F1
#
_entry.id   AF-A0A847WME6-F1
#
_cell.length_a   1.000
_cell.length_b   1.000
_cell.length_c   1.000
_cell.angle_alpha   90.00
_cell.angle_beta   90.00
_cell.angle_gamma   90.00
#
_symmetry.space_group_name_H-M   'P 1'
#
loop_
_entity.id
_entity.type
_entity.pdbx_description
1 polymer ?
#
loop_
_entity_poly.entity_id
_entity_poly.type
_entity_poly.pdbx_seq_one_letter_code
_entity_poly.pdbx_strand_id
1 'polypeptide(L)'
;VLIYAGYIEVGFDIKKGIKRIIVLTSFLISLVLFIVFGLMFSNWAYFWQILLLPFMITILVENKPNNYLITALMPFLATIIFYSLGYFYGAWAVSWLAYLLIPLTAILEGKPVVEIKETDNN
;
A
#
# COMPACT_ATOMS: atom_id res chain seq x y z
N VAL A 1 -47.57 -17.77 -12.65
CA VAL A 1 -46.52 -17.28 -11.73
C VAL A 1 -45.32 -16.90 -12.59
N LEU A 2 -45.18 -15.61 -12.90
CA LEU A 2 -44.13 -15.07 -13.78
C LEU A 2 -42.87 -14.86 -12.95
N ILE A 3 -41.88 -15.75 -13.10
CA ILE A 3 -40.55 -15.52 -12.54
C ILE A 3 -39.78 -14.72 -13.57
N TYR A 4 -39.62 -13.42 -13.29
CA TYR A 4 -38.65 -12.53 -13.91
C TYR A 4 -37.27 -13.16 -13.76
N ALA A 5 -36.83 -13.91 -14.76
CA ALA A 5 -35.43 -14.31 -14.89
C ALA A 5 -34.64 -13.06 -15.25
N GLY A 6 -34.31 -12.27 -14.22
CA GLY A 6 -33.33 -11.21 -14.32
C GLY A 6 -32.03 -11.84 -14.78
N TYR A 7 -31.57 -11.43 -15.96
CA TYR A 7 -30.29 -11.82 -16.53
C TYR A 7 -29.19 -11.48 -15.52
N ILE A 8 -28.73 -12.48 -14.78
CA ILE A 8 -27.48 -12.37 -14.04
C ILE A 8 -26.40 -12.45 -15.11
N GLU A 9 -26.06 -11.28 -15.67
CA GLU A 9 -24.82 -11.16 -16.41
C GLU A 9 -23.68 -11.35 -15.40
N VAL A 10 -23.24 -12.59 -15.24
CA VAL A 10 -21.96 -12.91 -14.60
C VAL A 10 -20.88 -12.41 -15.56
N GLY A 11 -20.70 -11.10 -15.62
CA GLY A 11 -19.62 -10.45 -16.32
C GLY A 11 -18.33 -10.78 -15.60
N PHE A 12 -17.67 -11.87 -16.01
CA PHE A 12 -16.37 -12.24 -15.48
C PHE A 12 -15.34 -11.22 -15.99
N ASP A 13 -15.07 -10.20 -15.18
CA ASP A 13 -14.01 -9.23 -15.47
C ASP A 13 -12.64 -9.92 -15.29
N ILE A 14 -12.10 -10.42 -16.41
CA ILE A 14 -10.82 -11.13 -16.49
C ILE A 14 -9.69 -10.27 -15.93
N LYS A 15 -9.72 -8.94 -16.14
CA LYS A 15 -8.67 -8.02 -15.65
C LYS A 15 -8.67 -7.95 -14.13
N LYS A 16 -9.86 -7.93 -13.52
CA LYS A 16 -10.02 -7.99 -12.06
C LYS A 16 -9.50 -9.31 -11.48
N GLY A 17 -9.74 -10.43 -12.17
CA GLY A 17 -9.21 -11.74 -11.80
C GLY A 17 -7.68 -11.79 -11.79
N ILE A 18 -7.04 -11.28 -12.84
CA ILE A 18 -5.56 -11.25 -12.96
C ILE A 18 -4.92 -10.41 -11.85
N LYS A 19 -5.46 -9.22 -11.55
CA LYS A 19 -4.98 -8.38 -10.44
C LYS A 19 -4.99 -9.14 -9.11
N ARG A 20 -6.09 -9.85 -8.82
CA ARG A 20 -6.21 -10.68 -7.62
C ARG A 20 -5.16 -11.78 -7.56
N ILE A 21 -4.88 -12.44 -8.69
CA ILE A 21 -3.85 -13.49 -8.77
C ILE A 21 -2.47 -12.90 -8.48
N ILE A 22 -2.12 -11.76 -9.10
CA ILE A 22 -0.83 -11.07 -8.88
C ILE A 22 -0.62 -10.75 -7.40
N VAL A 23 -1.64 -10.21 -6.74
CA VAL A 23 -1.61 -9.91 -5.31
C VAL A 23 -1.38 -11.18 -4.48
N LEU A 24 -2.15 -12.24 -4.73
CA LEU A 24 -2.01 -13.50 -3.99
C LEU A 24 -0.63 -14.14 -4.17
N THR A 25 -0.08 -14.11 -5.39
CA THR A 25 1.28 -14.62 -5.64
C THR A 25 2.35 -13.78 -4.94
N SER A 26 2.13 -12.47 -4.80
CA SER A 26 3.03 -11.57 -4.08
C SER A 26 3.06 -11.84 -2.57
N PHE A 27 1.95 -12.32 -1.99
CA PHE A 27 1.93 -12.78 -0.61
C PHE A 27 2.75 -14.06 -0.42
N LEU A 28 2.58 -15.04 -1.31
CA LEU A 28 3.33 -16.29 -1.24
C LEU A 28 4.83 -16.07 -1.44
N ILE A 29 5.23 -15.23 -2.40
CA ILE A 29 6.65 -14.93 -2.64
C ILE A 29 7.28 -14.26 -1.42
N SER A 30 6.57 -13.32 -0.78
CA SER A 30 7.05 -12.62 0.42
C SER A 30 7.26 -13.58 1.59
N LEU A 31 6.35 -14.54 1.79
CA LEU A 31 6.49 -15.57 2.83
C LEU A 31 7.73 -16.45 2.60
N VAL A 32 7.92 -16.90 1.36
CA VAL A 32 9.09 -17.72 0.99
C VAL A 32 10.38 -16.93 1.22
N LEU A 33 10.44 -15.67 0.77
CA LEU A 33 11.58 -14.79 0.99
C LEU A 33 11.88 -14.61 2.49
N PHE A 34 10.87 -14.35 3.31
CA PHE A 34 11.06 -14.22 4.75
C PHE A 34 11.70 -15.47 5.37
N ILE A 35 11.24 -16.66 5.01
CA ILE A 35 11.79 -17.92 5.52
C ILE A 35 13.22 -18.14 5.01
N VAL A 36 13.48 -17.95 3.71
CA VAL A 36 14.80 -18.14 3.11
C VAL A 36 15.82 -17.19 3.74
N PHE A 37 15.50 -15.90 3.86
CA PHE A 37 16.39 -14.92 4.49
C PHE A 37 16.55 -15.15 5.99
N GLY A 38 15.48 -15.53 6.69
CA GLY A 38 15.52 -15.89 8.10
C GLY A 38 16.47 -17.07 8.38
N LEU A 39 16.45 -18.10 7.52
CA LEU A 39 17.33 -19.26 7.64
C LEU A 39 18.78 -18.97 7.22
N MET A 40 18.99 -18.24 6.12
CA MET A 40 20.34 -17.97 5.60
C MET A 40 21.15 -17.03 6.51
N PHE A 41 20.51 -16.01 7.09
CA PHE A 41 21.19 -14.96 7.83
C PHE A 41 20.93 -15.01 9.35
N SER A 42 20.08 -15.94 9.82
CA SER A 42 19.66 -16.10 11.21
C SER A 42 19.04 -14.83 11.84
N ASN A 43 18.66 -13.83 11.04
CA ASN A 43 18.23 -12.52 11.52
C ASN A 43 16.74 -12.23 11.27
N TRP A 44 15.90 -13.09 11.83
CA TRP A 44 14.43 -12.99 11.75
C TRP A 44 13.88 -11.63 12.15
N ALA A 45 14.52 -10.99 13.14
CA ALA A 45 14.12 -9.70 13.67
C ALA A 45 14.25 -8.56 12.66
N TYR A 46 15.16 -8.62 11.69
CA TYR A 46 15.25 -7.60 10.66
C TYR A 46 14.37 -7.92 9.44
N PHE A 47 14.31 -9.20 9.04
CA PHE A 47 13.66 -9.60 7.79
C PHE A 47 12.14 -9.57 7.79
N TRP A 48 11.46 -9.41 8.94
CA TRP A 48 10.00 -9.26 8.96
C TRP A 48 9.50 -8.08 8.11
N GLN A 49 10.34 -7.08 7.84
CA GLN A 49 10.04 -5.97 6.92
C GLN A 49 9.62 -6.47 5.52
N ILE A 50 10.08 -7.65 5.08
CA ILE A 50 9.70 -8.27 3.80
C ILE A 50 8.19 -8.58 3.75
N LEU A 51 7.56 -8.82 4.89
CA LEU A 51 6.12 -9.09 4.99
C LEU A 51 5.27 -7.84 4.72
N LEU A 52 5.87 -6.64 4.74
CA LEU A 52 5.16 -5.40 4.39
C LEU A 52 5.06 -5.19 2.88
N LEU A 53 5.99 -5.73 2.09
CA LEU A 53 6.01 -5.61 0.63
C LEU A 53 4.71 -6.04 -0.07
N PRO A 54 4.07 -7.18 0.26
CA PRO A 54 2.82 -7.56 -0.40
C PRO A 54 1.72 -6.52 -0.19
N PHE A 55 1.62 -5.89 0.98
CA PHE A 55 0.68 -4.80 1.22
C PHE A 55 0.99 -3.58 0.34
N MET A 56 2.26 -3.22 0.17
CA MET A 56 2.65 -2.15 -0.75
C MET A 56 2.28 -2.46 -2.20
N ILE A 57 2.51 -3.71 -2.63
CA ILE A 57 2.15 -4.18 -3.99
C ILE A 57 0.63 -4.11 -4.19
N THR A 58 -0.17 -4.47 -3.19
CA THR A 58 -1.63 -4.38 -3.31
C THR A 58 -2.10 -2.95 -3.57
N ILE A 59 -1.49 -1.98 -2.89
CA ILE A 59 -1.80 -0.58 -3.08
C ILE A 59 -1.37 -0.16 -4.49
N LEU A 60 -0.19 -0.56 -4.94
CA LEU A 60 0.30 -0.22 -6.28
C LEU A 60 -0.57 -0.79 -7.42
N VAL A 61 -1.11 -2.00 -7.25
CA VAL A 61 -1.94 -2.69 -8.25
C VAL A 61 -3.39 -2.18 -8.26
N GLU A 62 -3.91 -1.84 -7.09
CA GLU A 62 -5.30 -1.40 -6.93
C GLU A 62 -5.47 0.08 -7.22
N ASN A 63 -4.42 0.89 -7.00
CA ASN A 63 -4.55 2.33 -7.08
C ASN A 63 -4.75 2.83 -8.52
N LYS A 64 -5.68 3.77 -8.69
CA LYS A 64 -5.88 4.48 -9.95
C LYS A 64 -4.78 5.54 -10.08
N PRO A 65 -4.31 5.86 -11.30
CA PRO A 65 -3.15 6.74 -11.55
C PRO A 65 -3.28 8.19 -11.04
N ASN A 66 -4.40 8.58 -10.42
CA ASN A 66 -4.69 9.95 -10.01
C ASN A 66 -5.01 10.09 -8.51
N ASN A 67 -4.73 9.05 -7.72
CA ASN A 67 -5.09 8.93 -6.32
C ASN A 67 -3.82 8.77 -5.48
N TYR A 68 -3.56 9.72 -4.59
CA TYR A 68 -2.71 9.70 -3.39
C TYR A 68 -1.82 8.47 -3.12
N LEU A 69 -1.01 8.06 -4.11
CA LEU A 69 -0.28 6.79 -4.09
C LEU A 69 0.94 6.93 -3.20
N ILE A 70 1.60 8.09 -3.31
CA ILE A 70 2.76 8.44 -2.52
C ILE A 70 2.34 8.44 -1.04
N THR A 71 1.24 9.13 -0.72
CA THR A 71 0.67 9.17 0.64
C THR A 71 0.26 7.79 1.16
N ALA A 72 -0.32 6.93 0.31
CA ALA A 72 -0.72 5.58 0.70
C ALA A 72 0.46 4.64 1.00
N LEU A 73 1.63 4.86 0.36
CA LEU A 73 2.84 4.06 0.61
C LEU A 73 3.65 4.52 1.82
N MET A 74 3.50 5.78 2.24
CA MET A 74 4.29 6.34 3.35
C MET A 74 4.24 5.58 4.67
N PRO A 75 3.12 5.05 5.18
CA PRO A 75 3.13 4.33 6.46
C PRO A 75 4.06 3.10 6.43
N PHE A 76 4.17 2.41 5.28
CA PHE A 76 5.07 1.27 5.11
C PHE A 76 6.53 1.75 5.05
N LEU A 77 6.79 2.78 4.26
CA LEU A 77 8.14 3.33 4.12
C LEU A 77 8.66 3.92 5.45
N ALA A 78 7.81 4.65 6.16
CA ALA A 78 8.12 5.19 7.49
C ALA A 78 8.44 4.06 8.49
N THR A 79 7.69 2.95 8.45
CA THR A 79 7.96 1.79 9.32
C THR A 79 9.29 1.11 8.99
N ILE A 80 9.63 0.98 7.70
CA ILE A 80 10.93 0.43 7.26
C ILE A 80 12.08 1.30 7.74
N ILE A 81 11.99 2.62 7.57
CA ILE A 81 13.01 3.57 8.02
C ILE A 81 13.11 3.54 9.55
N PHE A 82 11.97 3.58 10.24
CA PHE A 82 11.90 3.57 11.69
C PHE A 82 12.61 2.33 12.27
N TYR A 83 12.26 1.16 11.74
CA TYR A 83 12.83 -0.10 12.22
C TYR A 83 14.31 -0.23 11.85
N SER A 84 14.71 0.19 10.65
CA SER A 84 16.11 0.10 10.21
C SER A 84 17.03 0.97 11.06
N LEU A 85 16.62 2.22 11.34
CA LEU A 85 17.39 3.13 12.17
C LEU A 85 17.41 2.70 13.64
N GLY A 86 16.28 2.23 14.17
CA GLY A 86 16.19 1.69 15.52
C GLY A 86 17.03 0.42 15.72
N TYR A 87 16.97 -0.51 14.77
CA TYR A 87 17.64 -1.80 14.84
C TYR A 87 19.16 -1.71 14.69
N PHE A 88 19.67 -0.95 13.73
CA PHE A 88 21.12 -0.86 13.49
C PHE A 88 21.84 0.18 14.35
N TYR A 89 21.20 1.33 14.62
CA TYR A 89 21.84 2.45 15.30
C TYR A 89 21.32 2.67 16.72
N GLY A 90 20.35 1.87 17.20
CA GLY A 90 19.69 2.09 18.48
C GLY A 90 18.89 3.40 18.54
N ALA A 91 18.70 4.07 17.40
CA ALA A 91 18.21 5.44 17.31
C ALA A 91 16.68 5.51 17.36
N TRP A 92 16.02 4.72 18.22
CA TRP A 92 14.57 4.58 18.27
C TRP A 92 13.85 5.93 18.42
N ALA A 93 14.35 6.81 19.28
CA ALA A 93 13.77 8.14 19.50
C ALA A 93 13.81 9.02 18.24
N VAL A 94 14.95 9.07 17.55
CA VAL A 94 15.11 9.87 16.32
C VAL A 94 14.35 9.24 15.15
N SER A 95 14.23 7.92 15.14
CA SER A 95 13.55 7.15 14.11
C SER A 95 12.06 7.51 13.99
N TRP A 96 11.42 7.99 15.07
CA TRP A 96 10.03 8.45 15.03
C TRP A 96 9.79 9.57 14.03
N LEU A 97 10.81 10.37 13.71
CA LEU A 97 10.72 11.42 12.70
C LEU A 97 10.34 10.88 11.32
N ALA A 98 10.60 9.60 11.04
CA ALA A 98 10.15 8.96 9.80
C ALA A 98 8.62 9.01 9.63
N TYR A 99 7.84 8.98 10.71
CA TYR A 99 6.38 9.04 10.62
C TYR A 99 5.86 10.41 10.20
N LEU A 100 6.68 11.47 10.26
CA LEU A 100 6.32 12.77 9.70
C LEU A 100 6.24 12.76 8.17
N LEU A 101 6.82 11.75 7.50
CA LEU A 101 6.65 11.56 6.05
C LEU A 101 5.17 11.42 5.65
N ILE A 102 4.34 10.81 6.52
CA ILE A 102 2.93 10.55 6.23
C ILE A 102 2.13 11.85 6.03
N PRO A 103 2.05 12.76 7.03
CA PRO A 103 1.35 14.04 6.84
C PRO A 103 2.07 14.94 5.82
N LEU A 104 3.40 14.87 5.74
CA LEU A 104 4.16 15.67 4.78
C LEU A 104 3.75 15.37 3.34
N THR A 105 3.66 14.10 2.97
CA THR A 105 3.29 13.74 1.59
C THR A 105 1.81 13.97 1.34
N ALA A 106 0.97 13.82 2.36
CA ALA A 106 -0.45 14.16 2.25
C ALA A 106 -0.66 15.64 1.89
N ILE A 107 0.15 16.53 2.45
CA ILE A 107 0.13 17.97 2.12
C ILE A 107 0.66 18.20 0.70
N LEU A 108 1.77 17.55 0.33
CA LEU A 108 2.38 17.70 -1.01
C LEU A 108 1.49 17.18 -2.14
N GLU A 109 0.73 16.12 -1.88
CA GLU A 109 -0.16 15.48 -2.84
C GLU A 109 -1.60 16.01 -2.76
N GLY A 110 -1.90 16.82 -1.73
CA GLY A 110 -3.20 17.45 -1.53
C GLY A 110 -3.54 18.42 -2.66
N LYS A 111 -4.65 18.16 -3.36
CA LYS A 111 -5.22 19.11 -4.31
C LYS A 111 -5.67 20.39 -3.57
N PRO A 112 -5.60 21.57 -4.20
CA PRO A 112 -6.17 22.77 -3.61
C PRO A 112 -7.65 22.52 -3.30
N VAL A 113 -8.00 22.66 -2.03
CA VAL A 113 -9.38 22.60 -1.57
C VAL A 113 -10.03 23.88 -2.09
N VAL A 114 -11.07 23.71 -2.91
CA VAL A 114 -11.95 24.75 -3.48
C VAL A 114 -11.50 25.36 -4.83
N GLU A 115 -11.96 24.78 -5.94
CA GLU A 115 -12.39 25.62 -7.07
C GLU A 115 -13.71 26.27 -6.64
N ILE A 116 -13.67 27.54 -6.23
CA ILE A 116 -14.89 28.31 -6.05
C ILE A 116 -15.42 28.43 -7.48
N LYS A 117 -16.41 27.62 -7.86
CA LYS A 117 -17.30 28.03 -8.95
C LYS A 117 -18.02 29.24 -8.41
N GLU A 118 -17.50 30.44 -8.72
CA GLU A 118 -18.31 31.64 -8.71
C GLU A 118 -19.46 31.33 -9.66
N THR A 119 -20.57 30.92 -9.07
CA THR A 119 -21.86 30.95 -9.72
C THR A 119 -22.08 32.41 -10.04
N ASP A 120 -21.83 32.76 -11.29
CA ASP A 120 -22.37 33.94 -11.97
C ASP A 120 -23.86 34.01 -11.64
N ASN A 121 -24.21 34.83 -10.65
CA ASN A 121 -25.59 35.20 -10.39
C ASN A 121 -25.79 36.60 -10.95
N ASN A 122 -26.51 36.61 -12.07
CA ASN A 122 -27.21 37.73 -12.68
C ASN A 122 -28.05 38.52 -11.67
#